data_AF-A0A7R9HHE4-F1
#
_entry.id   AF-A0A7R9HHE4-F1
#
_cell.length_a   1.000
_cell.length_b   1.000
_cell.length_c   1.000
_cell.angle_alpha   90.00
_cell.angle_beta   90.00
_cell.angle_gamma   90.00
#
_symmetry.space_group_name_H-M   'P 1'
#
loop_
_entity.id
_entity.type
_entity.pdbx_description
1 polymer ?
#
loop_
_entity_poly.entity_id
_entity_poly.type
_entity_poly.pdbx_seq_one_letter_code
_entity_poly.pdbx_strand_id
1 'polypeptide(L)'
;MFCANIGPADYNYDETISTLRYANRAKNIKNRARVNEDPKDALLRQFQSEIQELRKQLDDAGLPPHVNGDAAERESESSDDGSSDSETLKGKKKKPLSINNHLMTMDQLNDGEDT
;
A
#
# COMPACT_ATOMS: atom_id res chain seq x y z
N MET A 1 10.64 -13.90 6.59
CA MET A 1 11.05 -15.10 7.33
C MET A 1 12.15 -14.71 8.30
N PHE A 2 12.17 -15.25 9.52
CA PHE A 2 13.20 -14.97 10.53
C PHE A 2 13.72 -16.29 11.10
N CYS A 3 15.04 -16.46 11.14
CA CYS A 3 15.70 -17.63 11.72
C CYS A 3 16.63 -17.19 12.84
N ALA A 4 16.51 -17.83 14.01
CA ALA A 4 17.38 -17.61 15.15
C ALA A 4 18.29 -18.83 15.32
N ASN A 5 19.61 -18.61 15.23
CA ASN A 5 20.60 -19.65 15.44
C ASN A 5 21.11 -19.59 16.88
N ILE A 6 21.12 -20.72 17.58
CA ILE A 6 21.59 -20.85 18.96
C ILE A 6 22.43 -22.12 19.11
N GLY A 7 23.38 -22.11 20.05
CA GLY A 7 24.17 -23.29 20.40
C GLY A 7 23.64 -23.96 21.68
N PRO A 8 23.72 -25.29 21.81
CA PRO A 8 23.20 -26.01 22.98
C PRO A 8 24.09 -25.90 24.23
N ALA A 9 25.25 -25.24 24.12
CA ALA A 9 26.24 -25.20 25.18
C ALA A 9 25.90 -24.20 26.29
N ASP A 10 26.16 -24.62 27.52
CA ASP A 10 25.75 -23.93 28.75
C ASP A 10 26.36 -22.53 28.89
N TYR A 11 27.59 -22.33 28.40
CA TYR A 11 28.27 -21.03 28.45
C TYR A 11 27.61 -19.96 27.57
N ASN A 12 26.74 -20.35 26.63
CA ASN A 12 25.98 -19.44 25.75
C ASN A 12 24.56 -19.20 26.25
N TYR A 13 24.21 -19.63 27.47
CA TYR A 13 22.84 -19.57 27.97
C TYR A 13 22.24 -18.16 27.92
N ASP A 14 22.96 -17.16 28.42
CA ASP A 14 22.45 -15.78 28.49
C ASP A 14 22.16 -15.20 27.11
N GLU A 15 23.06 -15.42 26.14
CA GLU A 15 22.88 -14.96 24.75
C GLU A 15 21.81 -15.77 24.00
N THR A 16 21.68 -17.05 24.33
CA THR A 16 20.63 -17.92 23.78
C THR A 16 19.25 -17.42 24.20
N ILE A 17 19.09 -17.06 25.48
CA ILE A 17 17.83 -16.51 26.01
C ILE A 17 17.52 -15.13 25.41
N SER A 18 18.53 -14.26 25.27
CA SER A 18 18.35 -12.94 24.64
C SER A 18 17.85 -13.06 23.19
N THR A 19 18.46 -13.98 22.42
CA THR A 19 18.11 -14.30 21.03
C THR A 19 16.69 -14.87 20.91
N LEU A 20 16.33 -15.85 21.75
CA LEU A 20 14.99 -16.46 21.74
C LEU A 20 13.89 -15.47 22.11
N ARG A 21 14.14 -14.58 23.08
CA ARG A 21 13.20 -13.50 23.44
C ARG A 21 12.99 -12.53 22.27
N TYR A 22 14.04 -12.24 21.50
CA TYR A 22 13.90 -11.44 20.28
C TYR A 22 13.09 -12.18 19.21
N ALA A 23 13.38 -13.46 18.97
CA ALA A 23 12.63 -14.30 18.04
C ALA A 23 11.13 -14.35 18.37
N ASN A 24 10.79 -14.48 19.66
CA ASN A 24 9.41 -14.46 20.14
C ASN A 24 8.72 -13.13 19.83
N ARG A 25 9.39 -11.99 20.07
CA ARG A 25 8.87 -10.67 19.68
C ARG A 25 8.67 -10.55 18.17
N ALA A 26 9.62 -11.06 17.38
CA ALA A 26 9.55 -11.03 15.92
C ALA A 26 8.38 -11.86 15.37
N LYS A 27 8.04 -13.00 16.00
CA LYS A 27 6.87 -13.82 15.65
C LYS A 27 5.55 -13.03 15.72
N ASN A 28 5.46 -12.06 16.63
CA ASN A 28 4.24 -11.30 16.86
C ASN A 28 4.08 -10.10 15.89
N ILE A 29 5.07 -9.85 15.03
CA ILE A 29 4.99 -8.79 14.03
C ILE A 29 4.05 -9.23 12.90
N LYS A 30 2.90 -8.55 12.78
CA LYS A 30 1.93 -8.80 11.72
C LYS A 30 2.24 -7.93 10.50
N ASN A 31 2.67 -8.55 9.40
CA ASN A 31 2.84 -7.84 8.13
C ASN A 31 1.51 -7.80 7.36
N ARG A 32 1.20 -6.67 6.72
CA ARG A 32 0.12 -6.55 5.72
C ARG A 32 0.74 -6.67 4.34
N ALA A 33 0.92 -7.90 3.87
CA ALA A 33 1.40 -8.15 2.52
C ALA A 33 0.39 -7.56 1.51
N ARG A 34 0.89 -6.72 0.61
CA ARG A 34 0.16 -6.19 -0.53
C ARG A 34 0.94 -6.56 -1.78
N VAL A 35 0.24 -6.95 -2.84
CA VAL A 35 0.87 -7.05 -4.16
C VAL A 35 1.28 -5.63 -4.52
N ASN A 36 2.57 -5.44 -4.76
CA ASN A 36 3.08 -4.17 -5.23
C ASN A 36 2.78 -4.11 -6.74
N GLU A 37 1.60 -3.63 -7.10
CA GLU A 37 1.27 -3.31 -8.49
C GLU A 37 1.95 -2.00 -8.85
N ASP A 38 2.48 -1.90 -10.06
CA ASP A 38 3.07 -0.67 -10.53
C ASP A 38 2.00 0.43 -10.60
N PRO A 39 2.32 1.68 -10.20
CA PRO A 39 1.35 2.77 -10.18
C PRO A 39 0.79 3.05 -11.58
N LYS A 40 1.54 2.71 -12.63
CA LYS A 40 1.12 2.82 -14.02
C LYS A 40 0.05 1.76 -14.35
N ASP A 41 0.27 0.50 -13.97
CA ASP A 41 -0.65 -0.60 -14.26
C ASP A 41 -1.96 -0.47 -13.48
N ALA A 42 -1.88 -0.04 -12.22
CA ALA A 42 -3.07 0.23 -11.40
C ALA A 42 -3.95 1.32 -12.03
N LEU A 43 -3.33 2.39 -12.54
CA LEU A 43 -4.03 3.50 -13.20
C LEU A 43 -4.63 3.07 -14.55
N LEU A 44 -3.86 2.30 -15.35
CA LEU A 44 -4.34 1.76 -16.62
C LEU A 44 -5.55 0.84 -16.43
N ARG A 45 -5.52 -0.01 -15.39
CA ARG A 45 -6.64 -0.89 -15.02
C ARG A 45 -7.89 -0.10 -14.64
N GLN A 46 -7.74 0.95 -13.84
CA GLN A 46 -8.86 1.81 -13.45
C GLN A 46 -9.47 2.48 -14.69
N PHE A 47 -8.65 3.06 -15.57
CA PHE A 47 -9.12 3.68 -16.79
C PHE A 47 -9.79 2.68 -17.73
N GLN A 48 -9.25 1.48 -17.89
CA GLN A 48 -9.90 0.44 -18.69
C GLN A 48 -11.27 0.04 -18.11
N SER A 49 -11.38 -0.11 -16.79
CA SER A 49 -12.67 -0.43 -16.15
C SER A 49 -13.70 0.69 -16.32
N GLU A 50 -13.27 1.94 -16.17
CA GLU A 50 -14.14 3.10 -16.34
C GLU A 50 -14.59 3.25 -17.80
N ILE A 51 -13.68 3.07 -18.76
CA ILE A 51 -14.01 3.04 -20.19
C ILE A 51 -15.03 1.93 -20.48
N GLN A 52 -14.88 0.76 -19.88
CA GLN A 52 -15.81 -0.36 -20.09
C GLN A 52 -17.19 -0.06 -19.51
N GLU A 53 -17.26 0.50 -18.30
CA GLU A 53 -18.53 0.89 -17.66
C GLU A 53 -19.25 1.97 -18.48
N LEU A 54 -18.53 3.00 -18.93
CA LEU A 54 -19.09 4.05 -19.75
C LEU A 54 -19.58 3.51 -21.10
N ARG A 55 -18.80 2.66 -21.77
CA ARG A 55 -19.23 1.99 -23.02
C ARG A 55 -20.51 1.21 -22.82
N LYS A 56 -20.63 0.45 -21.73
CA LYS A 56 -21.84 -0.28 -21.39
C LYS A 56 -23.05 0.65 -21.19
N GLN A 57 -22.87 1.78 -20.51
CA GLN A 57 -23.94 2.76 -20.32
C GLN A 57 -24.39 3.40 -21.64
N LEU A 58 -23.46 3.63 -22.58
CA LEU A 58 -23.79 4.12 -23.93
C LEU A 58 -24.55 3.07 -24.75
N ASP A 59 -24.15 1.80 -24.66
CA ASP A 59 -24.83 0.68 -25.32
C ASP A 59 -26.26 0.51 -24.77
N ASP A 60 -26.44 0.55 -23.45
CA ASP A 60 -27.76 0.48 -22.79
C ASP A 60 -28.65 1.68 -23.16
N ALA A 61 -28.05 2.85 -23.43
CA ALA A 61 -28.75 4.06 -23.86
C ALA A 61 -29.06 4.10 -25.38
N GLY A 62 -28.62 3.10 -26.15
CA GLY A 62 -28.89 3.01 -27.60
C GLY A 62 -28.21 4.10 -28.44
N LEU A 63 -27.18 4.75 -27.91
CA LEU A 63 -26.41 5.76 -28.65
C LEU A 63 -25.33 5.06 -29.50
N PRO A 64 -25.14 5.45 -30.77
CA PRO A 64 -24.12 4.86 -31.61
C PRO A 64 -22.71 5.15 -31.05
N PRO A 65 -21.77 4.19 -31.15
CA PRO A 65 -20.42 4.39 -30.64
C PRO A 65 -19.72 5.53 -31.39
N HIS A 66 -19.35 6.58 -30.65
CA HIS A 66 -18.50 7.64 -31.19
C HIS A 66 -17.05 7.15 -31.25
N VAL A 67 -16.59 6.78 -32.45
CA VAL A 67 -15.20 6.37 -32.71
C VAL A 67 -14.28 7.59 -32.69
N ASN A 68 -13.72 7.92 -31.53
CA ASN A 68 -12.48 8.68 -31.47
C ASN A 68 -11.33 7.66 -31.47
N GLY A 69 -10.45 7.79 -32.46
CA GLY A 69 -9.37 6.84 -32.75
C GLY A 69 -8.33 6.70 -31.64
N ASP A 70 -7.64 5.57 -31.75
CA ASP A 70 -6.33 5.25 -31.18
C ASP A 70 -6.32 4.96 -29.66
N ALA A 71 -5.71 3.90 -29.13
CA ALA A 71 -4.56 3.16 -29.62
C ALA A 71 -4.60 1.70 -29.13
N ALA A 72 -4.47 0.78 -30.08
CA ALA A 72 -3.83 -0.49 -29.83
C ALA A 72 -2.32 -0.22 -29.75
N GLU A 73 -1.76 -0.15 -28.54
CA GLU A 73 -0.31 -0.12 -28.32
C GLU A 73 0.04 -1.24 -27.33
N ARG A 74 0.51 -2.37 -27.87
CA ARG A 74 1.93 -2.73 -28.05
C ARG A 74 2.54 -3.18 -26.73
N GLU A 75 2.81 -4.47 -26.65
CA GLU A 75 3.77 -5.05 -25.70
C GLU A 75 5.11 -4.32 -25.88
N SER A 76 5.50 -3.53 -24.88
CA SER A 76 6.85 -3.01 -24.78
C SER A 76 7.60 -3.84 -23.74
N GLU A 77 8.31 -4.86 -24.22
CA GLU A 77 9.45 -5.42 -23.50
C GLU A 77 10.48 -4.30 -23.30
N SER A 78 10.72 -3.88 -22.06
CA SER A 78 11.89 -3.06 -21.72
C SER A 78 12.79 -3.85 -20.77
N SER A 79 13.78 -4.50 -21.36
CA SER A 79 15.03 -4.85 -20.70
C SER A 79 15.80 -3.55 -20.46
N ASP A 80 16.07 -3.21 -19.20
CA ASP A 80 17.03 -2.15 -18.85
C ASP A 80 18.06 -2.72 -17.86
N ASP A 81 19.26 -2.94 -18.40
CA ASP A 81 20.50 -3.27 -17.72
C ASP A 81 21.27 -1.96 -17.49
N GLY A 82 21.69 -1.69 -16.26
CA GLY A 82 22.35 -0.44 -15.91
C GLY A 82 22.70 -0.29 -14.44
N SER A 83 23.77 -0.96 -14.01
CA SER A 83 24.43 -0.78 -12.72
C SER A 83 25.01 0.64 -12.53
N SER A 84 24.81 1.25 -11.35
CA SER A 84 25.82 2.11 -10.71
C SER A 84 25.47 2.44 -9.25
N ASP A 85 26.41 2.11 -8.37
CA ASP A 85 26.48 2.45 -6.95
C ASP A 85 26.32 3.94 -6.64
N SER A 86 25.70 4.29 -5.50
CA SER A 86 26.24 5.29 -4.56
C SER A 86 25.40 5.48 -3.29
N GLU A 87 26.14 5.49 -2.17
CA GLU A 87 25.97 6.37 -1.00
C GLU A 87 24.78 6.16 -0.04
N THR A 88 25.12 5.61 1.12
CA THR A 88 24.73 6.00 2.49
C THR A 88 23.80 7.22 2.62
N LEU A 89 22.75 7.14 3.46
CA LEU A 89 22.45 8.11 4.54
C LEU A 89 21.21 7.70 5.36
N LYS A 90 21.37 7.74 6.69
CA LYS A 90 20.37 7.44 7.72
C LYS A 90 19.15 8.36 7.64
N GLY A 91 17.95 7.79 7.44
CA GLY A 91 16.66 8.46 7.65
C GLY A 91 15.93 7.91 8.88
N LYS A 92 16.07 8.58 10.03
CA LYS A 92 15.12 8.45 11.16
C LYS A 92 13.89 9.33 10.89
N LYS A 93 12.74 8.93 11.47
CA LYS A 93 11.41 9.57 11.56
C LYS A 93 10.43 8.98 10.52
N LYS A 94 9.26 8.45 10.89
CA LYS A 94 8.20 9.09 11.68
C LYS A 94 7.31 8.06 12.41
N LYS A 95 6.80 8.41 13.59
CA LYS A 95 5.46 7.99 14.04
C LYS A 95 4.60 9.27 14.10
N PRO A 96 3.52 9.41 13.32
CA PRO A 96 2.41 10.26 13.74
C PRO A 96 1.39 9.43 14.51
N LEU A 97 0.84 10.08 15.54
CA LEU A 97 -0.10 9.55 16.52
C LEU A 97 -1.46 9.21 15.89
N SER A 98 -2.17 8.28 16.52
CA SER A 98 -3.53 7.86 16.16
C SER A 98 -4.51 9.04 16.16
N ILE A 99 -5.27 9.20 15.07
CA ILE A 99 -6.42 10.11 15.01
C ILE A 99 -7.62 9.36 15.58
N ASN A 100 -8.07 9.75 16.78
CA ASN A 100 -9.40 9.37 17.27
C ASN A 100 -10.42 10.29 16.60
N ASN A 101 -11.12 9.80 15.58
CA ASN A 101 -12.32 10.47 15.09
C ASN A 101 -13.47 10.12 16.04
N HIS A 102 -13.72 10.99 17.02
CA HIS A 102 -15.02 11.04 17.67
C HIS A 102 -15.86 12.04 16.87
N LEU A 103 -16.72 11.52 16.00
CA LEU A 103 -17.68 12.32 15.25
C LEU A 103 -18.75 12.81 16.25
N MET A 104 -18.65 14.06 16.70
CA MET A 104 -19.80 14.73 17.30
C MET A 104 -20.67 15.28 16.17
N THR A 105 -21.93 14.86 16.14
CA THR A 105 -22.95 15.30 15.18
C THR A 105 -23.33 16.76 15.44
N MET A 106 -23.33 17.56 14.37
CA MET A 106 -23.83 18.95 14.33
C MET A 106 -25.37 18.98 14.40
N ASP A 107 -25.95 18.51 15.50
CA ASP A 107 -27.40 18.66 15.78
C ASP A 107 -27.66 19.26 17.16
N GLN A 108 -26.64 19.85 17.79
CA GLN A 108 -26.81 20.51 19.08
C GLN A 108 -26.24 21.92 19.05
N LEU A 109 -27.21 22.85 18.95
CA LEU A 109 -27.22 24.20 19.50
C LEU A 109 -26.71 25.32 18.58
N ASN A 110 -27.39 25.45 17.43
CA ASN A 110 -27.67 26.75 16.82
C ASN A 110 -28.87 27.43 17.51
N ASP A 111 -28.81 27.63 18.82
CA ASP A 111 -29.78 28.48 19.52
C ASP A 111 -29.02 29.46 20.41
N GLY A 112 -28.28 30.35 19.76
CA GLY A 112 -28.07 31.69 20.28
C GLY A 112 -28.80 32.64 19.35
N GLU A 113 -29.85 33.30 19.84
CA GLU A 113 -30.29 34.69 19.60
C GLU A 113 -31.72 34.85 20.18
N ASP A 114 -32.02 36.07 20.65
CA ASP A 114 -33.28 36.57 21.23
C ASP A 114 -33.58 36.32 22.73
N THR A 115 -32.99 37.17 23.58
CA THR A 115 -33.62 38.16 24.52
C THR A 115 -32.69 38.52 25.67
#